data_AF-R0L7D3-F1
#
_entry.id   AF-R0L7D3-F1
#
_cell.length_a   1.000
_cell.length_b   1.000
_cell.length_c   1.000
_cell.angle_alpha   90.00
_cell.angle_beta   90.00
_cell.angle_gamma   90.00
#
_symmetry.space_group_name_H-M   'P 1'
#
loop_
_entity.id
_entity.type
_entity.pdbx_description
1 polymer ?
#
loop_
_entity_poly.entity_id
_entity_poly.type
_entity_poly.pdbx_seq_one_letter_code
_entity_poly.pdbx_strand_id
1 'polypeptide(L)' 'VQSYNSEVMEAACALTCDWAEKILKRSFNNIVEVAQFLIQQHIISSRSARADLVMAMVVSGGSAGGQGAP' A
#
# COMPACT_ATOMS: atom_id res chain seq x y z
N VAL A 1 21.61 13.46 10.60
CA VAL A 1 21.33 13.27 9.14
C VAL A 1 20.07 12.44 8.85
N GLN A 2 19.33 11.96 9.85
CA GLN A 2 18.17 11.06 9.63
C GLN A 2 16.82 11.79 9.43
N SER A 3 16.62 13.02 9.94
CA SER A 3 15.31 13.70 9.82
C SER A 3 14.90 14.06 8.39
N TYR A 4 15.83 14.48 7.54
CA TYR A 4 15.53 14.89 6.17
C TYR A 4 14.84 13.76 5.38
N ASN A 5 15.19 12.51 5.65
CA ASN A 5 14.63 11.38 4.92
C ASN A 5 13.17 11.10 5.32
N SER A 6 12.80 11.30 6.60
CA SER A 6 11.42 11.10 7.06
C SER A 6 10.47 12.16 6.52
N GLU A 7 10.84 13.45 6.58
CA GLU A 7 9.99 14.52 6.04
C GLU A 7 9.77 14.38 4.54
N VAL A 8 10.83 14.02 3.80
CA VAL A 8 10.73 13.74 2.36
C VAL A 8 9.89 12.50 2.08
N MET A 9 9.99 11.46 2.91
CA MET A 9 9.15 10.26 2.78
C MET A 9 7.68 10.58 3.01
N GLU A 10 7.35 11.37 4.04
CA GLU A 10 5.97 11.81 4.31
C GLU A 10 5.45 12.68 3.17
N ALA A 11 6.25 13.63 2.67
CA ALA A 11 5.86 14.46 1.54
C ALA A 11 5.62 13.61 0.28
N ALA A 12 6.48 12.62 -0.01
CA ALA A 12 6.29 11.69 -1.12
C ALA A 12 5.03 10.83 -0.96
N CYS A 13 4.75 10.38 0.26
CA CYS A 13 3.52 9.64 0.60
C CYS A 13 2.28 10.49 0.30
N ALA A 14 2.22 11.71 0.84
CA ALA A 14 1.12 12.65 0.65
C ALA A 14 0.90 12.97 -0.84
N LEU A 15 1.97 13.31 -1.57
CA LEU A 15 1.90 13.59 -3.00
C LEU A 15 1.39 12.40 -3.81
N THR A 16 1.76 11.17 -3.42
CA THR A 16 1.30 9.97 -4.10
C THR A 16 -0.18 9.70 -3.80
N CYS A 17 -0.63 9.93 -2.56
CA CYS A 17 -2.05 9.90 -2.22
C CYS A 17 -2.82 10.93 -3.06
N ASP A 18 -2.43 12.20 -3.06
CA ASP A 18 -3.05 13.26 -3.86
C ASP A 18 -3.15 12.91 -5.35
N TRP A 19 -2.06 12.37 -5.91
CA TRP A 19 -2.04 11.89 -7.30
C TRP A 19 -3.06 10.77 -7.51
N ALA A 20 -3.07 9.77 -6.63
CA ALA A 20 -3.97 8.63 -6.70
C ALA A 20 -5.43 9.08 -6.58
N GLU A 21 -5.75 10.04 -5.71
CA GLU A 21 -7.10 10.57 -5.56
C GLU A 21 -7.62 11.22 -6.85
N LYS A 22 -6.76 12.00 -7.52
CA LYS A 22 -7.09 12.66 -8.77
C LYS A 22 -7.28 11.68 -9.92
N ILE A 23 -6.40 10.69 -10.05
CA ILE A 23 -6.42 9.74 -11.17
C ILE A 23 -7.50 8.68 -10.97
N LEU A 24 -7.59 8.11 -9.78
CA LEU A 24 -8.47 7.00 -9.46
C LEU A 24 -9.86 7.47 -9.00
N LYS A 25 -10.06 8.80 -8.85
CA LYS A 25 -11.29 9.45 -8.41
C LYS A 25 -11.83 8.85 -7.10
N ARG A 26 -10.93 8.49 -6.20
CA ARG A 26 -11.21 7.80 -4.94
C ARG A 26 -10.29 8.35 -3.86
N SER A 27 -10.80 8.64 -2.67
CA SER A 27 -9.95 9.11 -1.58
C SER A 27 -9.14 7.98 -0.96
N PHE A 28 -7.87 8.26 -0.64
CA PHE A 28 -6.95 7.32 0.01
C PHE A 28 -6.35 8.00 1.24
N ASN A 29 -6.32 7.30 2.37
CA ASN A 29 -5.77 7.87 3.59
C ASN A 29 -4.26 7.62 3.70
N ASN A 30 -3.73 6.58 3.05
CA ASN A 30 -2.32 6.20 3.13
C ASN A 30 -1.80 5.56 1.83
N ILE A 31 -0.49 5.67 1.60
CA ILE A 31 0.22 5.04 0.45
C ILE A 31 -0.05 3.54 0.31
N VAL A 32 -0.31 2.85 1.42
CA VAL A 32 -0.63 1.43 1.46
C VAL A 32 -1.94 1.13 0.73
N GLU A 33 -2.97 1.96 0.93
CA GLU A 33 -4.26 1.78 0.27
C GLU A 33 -4.15 2.04 -1.23
N VAL A 34 -3.35 3.04 -1.62
CA VAL A 34 -3.02 3.30 -3.03
C VAL A 34 -2.38 2.06 -3.66
N ALA A 35 -1.32 1.54 -3.04
CA ALA A 35 -0.62 0.36 -3.54
C ALA A 35 -1.55 -0.86 -3.64
N GLN A 36 -2.38 -1.10 -2.63
CA GLN A 36 -3.35 -2.19 -2.63
C GLN A 36 -4.35 -2.05 -3.79
N PHE A 37 -4.91 -0.87 -3.98
CA PHE A 37 -5.87 -0.62 -5.04
C PHE A 37 -5.26 -0.85 -6.42
N LEU A 38 -4.02 -0.39 -6.63
CA LEU A 38 -3.30 -0.62 -7.88
C LEU A 38 -3.09 -2.13 -8.17
N ILE A 39 -2.85 -2.93 -7.13
CA ILE A 39 -2.73 -4.38 -7.25
C ILE A 39 -4.12 -5.01 -7.54
N GLN A 40 -5.16 -4.61 -6.83
CA GLN A 40 -6.53 -5.12 -7.02
C GLN A 40 -7.10 -4.80 -8.41
N GLN A 41 -6.80 -3.62 -8.95
CA GLN A 41 -7.19 -3.23 -10.29
C GLN A 41 -6.33 -3.86 -11.40
N HIS A 42 -5.39 -4.74 -11.03
CA HIS A 42 -4.42 -5.34 -11.94
C HIS A 42 -3.57 -4.30 -12.72
N ILE A 43 -3.45 -3.08 -12.21
CA ILE A 43 -2.56 -2.04 -12.75
C ILE A 43 -1.11 -2.39 -12.43
N ILE A 44 -0.88 -2.91 -11.22
CA ILE A 44 0.40 -3.50 -10.80
C ILE A 44 0.21 -5.01 -10.67
N SER A 45 1.20 -5.78 -11.12
CA SER A 45 1.15 -7.23 -11.00
C SER A 45 1.22 -7.67 -9.53
N SER A 46 0.25 -8.49 -9.12
CA SER A 46 0.23 -9.12 -7.80
C SER A 46 1.32 -10.16 -7.60
N ARG A 47 2.03 -10.59 -8.65
CA ARG A 47 3.08 -11.63 -8.61
C ARG A 47 4.42 -11.16 -8.02
N SER A 48 4.40 -10.10 -7.22
CA SER A 48 5.60 -9.51 -6.62
C SER A 48 5.56 -9.69 -5.10
N ALA A 49 6.69 -10.05 -4.49
CA ALA A 49 6.81 -10.15 -3.03
C ALA A 49 6.35 -8.86 -2.31
N ARG A 50 6.52 -7.70 -2.95
CA ARG A 50 6.04 -6.41 -2.43
C ARG A 50 4.51 -6.30 -2.44
N ALA A 51 3.87 -6.83 -3.47
CA ALA A 51 2.42 -6.85 -3.58
C ALA A 51 1.81 -7.82 -2.58
N ASP A 52 2.42 -9.00 -2.42
CA ASP A 52 2.06 -9.96 -1.36
C ASP A 52 2.16 -9.33 0.02
N LEU A 53 3.23 -8.61 0.34
CA LEU A 53 3.37 -7.92 1.64
C LEU A 53 2.29 -6.86 1.87
N VAL A 54 1.97 -6.04 0.85
CA VAL A 54 0.92 -5.01 0.94
C VAL A 54 -0.47 -5.64 1.12
N MET A 55 -0.74 -6.75 0.43
CA MET A 55 -1.98 -7.51 0.62
C MET A 55 -2.02 -8.19 1.99
N ALA A 56 -0.90 -8.74 2.44
CA ALA A 56 -0.73 -9.39 3.74
C ALA A 56 -0.97 -8.42 4.90
N MET A 57 -0.48 -7.18 4.82
CA MET A 57 -0.71 -6.20 5.89
C MET A 57 -2.15 -5.73 6.01
N VAL A 58 -2.90 -5.65 4.89
CA VAL A 58 -4.32 -5.30 4.93
C VAL A 58 -5.14 -6.45 5.50
N VAL A 59 -4.82 -7.70 5.15
CA VAL A 59 -5.49 -8.86 5.77
C VAL A 59 -5.07 -9.05 7.23
N SER A 60 -3.86 -8.62 7.64
CA SER A 60 -3.40 -8.79 9.03
C SER A 60 -4.04 -7.82 10.03
N GLY A 61 -4.90 -6.89 9.59
CA GLY A 61 -5.90 -6.22 10.44
C GLY A 61 -7.11 -7.12 10.80
N GLY A 62 -7.18 -8.32 10.21
CA GLY A 62 -8.15 -9.37 10.49
C GLY A 62 -7.47 -10.73 10.46
N SER A 63 -6.87 -11.13 11.58
CA SER A 63 -6.45 -12.51 11.85
C SER A 63 -5.56 -13.14 10.78
N ALA A 64 -4.24 -12.90 10.86
CA ALA A 64 -3.27 -13.92 10.48
C ALA A 64 -3.31 -15.08 11.51
N GLY A 65 -4.45 -15.78 11.55
CA GLY A 65 -4.61 -17.08 12.19
C GLY A 65 -4.85 -18.10 11.08
N GLY A 66 -3.85 -18.92 10.78
CA GLY A 66 -4.01 -19.97 9.78
C GLY A 66 -2.74 -20.47 9.12
N GLN A 67 -1.63 -20.58 9.85
CA GLN A 67 -0.61 -21.54 9.48
C GLN A 67 -1.07 -22.89 10.05
N GLY A 68 -1.88 -23.60 9.26
CA GLY A 68 -2.27 -24.99 9.47
C GLY A 68 -1.79 -25.82 8.29
N ALA A 69 -0.99 -26.84 8.59
CA ALA A 69 -0.38 -27.84 7.71
C ALA A 69 -1.44 -28.72 7.00
N PRO A 70 -1.10 -29.76 6.19
CA PRO A 70 -0.05 -30.77 6.39
C PRO A 70 1.23 -30.60 5.55
#